data_AF-A0A7R9IWN3-F1
#
_entry.id   AF-A0A7R9IWN3-F1
#
_cell.length_a   1.000
_cell.length_b   1.000
_cell.length_c   1.000
_cell.angle_alpha   90.00
_cell.angle_beta   90.00
_cell.angle_gamma   90.00
#
_symmetry.space_group_name_H-M   'P 1'
#
loop_
_entity.id
_entity.type
_entity.pdbx_description
1 polymer ?
#
loop_
_entity_poly.entity_id
_entity_poly.type
_entity_poly.pdbx_seq_one_letter_code
_entity_poly.pdbx_strand_id
1 'polypeptide(L)'
;MSRQRVKGKKKSGDVLRCLLPCYSRKKIPQPSVPSPSPRPQQAIVTCRENATPAVTPSDTPPVQDLQLVPSTWPTDNLRATIENMVCGEKAVTSASSLDTILAEVEQELNIRLPLDTEPQYDFCMVSAGLDYEMADQFSKEITDRFQLTGFSLGETLGADQFSAFESAMSKSSKVLFYITENFLVDAFCARLLHNTMFTPFNSAISARIVPVVETAGTSLPPALRIMNRLVRSKDVQFNAMMPQIFDSSVRQQKFKRRQHLEKMLDQQRHKLAISLVRQKLELCET
;
A
#
# COMPACT_ATOMS: atom_id res chain seq x y z
N MET A 1 49.56 21.17 -36.85
CA MET A 1 49.02 22.26 -36.02
C MET A 1 47.72 22.76 -36.63
N SER A 2 46.62 22.73 -35.88
CA SER A 2 45.42 23.60 -35.97
C SER A 2 44.24 22.92 -35.28
N ARG A 3 43.99 23.33 -34.02
CA ARG A 3 42.84 22.90 -33.21
C ARG A 3 41.69 23.88 -33.44
N GLN A 4 40.57 23.44 -33.99
CA GLN A 4 39.32 24.20 -33.95
C GLN A 4 38.56 23.88 -32.65
N ARG A 5 38.38 24.91 -31.82
CA ARG A 5 37.52 24.90 -30.63
C ARG A 5 36.09 25.24 -31.04
N VAL A 6 35.16 24.31 -30.86
CA VAL A 6 33.72 24.58 -30.94
C VAL A 6 33.19 24.86 -29.54
N LYS A 7 32.69 26.08 -29.31
CA LYS A 7 31.98 26.49 -28.10
C LYS A 7 30.50 26.10 -28.22
N GLY A 8 30.07 25.07 -27.51
CA GLY A 8 28.67 24.71 -27.34
C GLY A 8 28.06 25.37 -26.09
N LYS A 9 26.99 26.14 -26.30
CA LYS A 9 26.24 26.92 -25.31
C LYS A 9 25.59 26.04 -24.22
N LYS A 10 25.86 26.35 -22.95
CA LYS A 10 25.06 25.91 -21.79
C LYS A 10 23.66 26.55 -21.88
N LYS A 11 22.61 25.73 -21.98
CA LYS A 11 21.24 26.16 -21.66
C LYS A 11 21.01 25.92 -20.17
N SER A 12 20.78 27.02 -19.47
CA SER A 12 20.25 27.10 -18.10
C SER A 12 18.82 26.57 -18.13
N GLY A 13 18.57 25.45 -17.45
CA GLY A 13 17.23 24.92 -17.18
C GLY A 13 16.83 25.27 -15.76
N ASP A 14 15.64 25.84 -15.62
CA ASP A 14 15.14 26.54 -14.45
C ASP A 14 15.05 25.69 -13.17
N VAL A 15 15.54 26.28 -12.09
CA VAL A 15 15.37 25.80 -10.72
C VAL A 15 13.95 26.15 -10.29
N LEU A 16 13.08 25.13 -10.16
CA LEU A 16 11.81 25.26 -9.44
C LEU A 16 12.11 25.56 -7.96
N ARG A 17 12.10 26.85 -7.61
CA ARG A 17 11.98 27.31 -6.22
C ARG A 17 10.52 27.18 -5.80
N CYS A 18 10.20 26.11 -5.07
CA CYS A 18 8.96 26.06 -4.29
C CYS A 18 9.04 27.13 -3.18
N LEU A 19 8.21 28.16 -3.32
CA LEU A 19 7.96 29.18 -2.32
C LEU A 19 7.19 28.54 -1.14
N LEU A 20 7.87 28.30 -0.02
CA LEU A 20 7.20 28.09 1.26
C LEU A 20 6.77 29.46 1.82
N PRO A 21 5.50 29.64 2.23
CA PRO A 21 5.11 30.85 2.95
C PRO A 21 5.71 30.85 4.35
N CYS A 22 6.55 31.86 4.64
CA CYS A 22 7.00 32.20 5.98
C CYS A 22 5.79 32.65 6.82
N TYR A 23 5.26 31.76 7.66
CA TYR A 23 4.30 32.15 8.70
C TYR A 23 5.03 32.90 9.81
N SER A 24 4.91 34.22 9.79
CA SER A 24 5.25 35.07 10.93
C SER A 24 4.33 34.76 12.10
N ARG A 25 4.90 34.36 13.24
CA ARG A 25 4.21 34.20 14.52
C ARG A 25 3.55 35.53 14.93
N LYS A 26 2.25 35.68 14.69
CA LYS A 26 1.44 36.67 15.43
C LYS A 26 1.24 36.16 16.86
N LYS A 27 1.64 36.98 17.85
CA LYS A 27 1.34 36.78 19.26
C LYS A 27 -0.19 36.71 19.42
N ILE A 28 -0.69 35.56 19.86
CA ILE A 28 -2.09 35.38 20.28
C ILE A 28 -2.20 35.98 21.69
N PRO A 29 -3.16 36.89 21.97
CA PRO A 29 -3.43 37.36 23.32
C PRO A 29 -3.92 36.20 24.20
N GLN A 30 -3.40 36.08 25.42
CA GLN A 30 -3.89 35.11 26.40
C GLN A 30 -5.36 35.40 26.73
N PRO A 31 -6.27 34.41 26.64
CA PRO A 31 -7.61 34.56 27.18
C PRO A 31 -7.56 34.58 28.71
N SER A 32 -8.25 35.56 29.29
CA SER A 32 -8.47 35.70 30.73
C SER A 32 -9.21 34.48 31.29
N VAL A 33 -8.66 33.93 32.38
CA VAL A 33 -9.22 32.80 33.13
C VAL A 33 -10.55 33.19 33.77
N PRO A 34 -11.68 32.52 33.48
CA PRO A 34 -12.91 32.69 34.25
C PRO A 34 -12.84 31.89 35.56
N SER A 35 -13.31 32.52 36.64
CA SER A 35 -13.44 31.97 37.99
C SER A 35 -14.25 30.67 38.03
N PRO A 36 -13.94 29.74 38.95
CA PRO A 36 -14.63 28.46 39.04
C PRO A 36 -16.04 28.59 39.63
N SER A 37 -17.04 28.17 38.87
CA SER A 37 -18.40 27.93 39.36
C SER A 37 -18.50 26.60 40.13
N PRO A 38 -19.39 26.48 41.12
CA PRO A 38 -19.46 25.35 42.04
C PRO A 38 -19.96 24.06 41.37
N ARG A 39 -19.40 22.92 41.84
CA ARG A 39 -19.69 21.56 41.38
C ARG A 39 -21.17 21.17 41.59
N PRO A 40 -21.84 20.57 40.59
CA PRO A 40 -23.02 19.77 40.84
C PRO A 40 -22.63 18.40 41.42
N GLN A 41 -23.39 17.97 42.43
CA GLN A 41 -23.29 16.66 43.05
C GLN A 41 -23.66 15.56 42.04
N GLN A 42 -22.75 14.61 41.81
CA GLN A 42 -23.03 13.43 41.00
C GLN A 42 -23.63 12.32 41.88
N ALA A 43 -24.75 11.79 41.41
CA ALA A 43 -25.41 10.62 41.96
C ALA A 43 -24.52 9.37 41.82
N ILE A 44 -24.45 8.60 42.89
CA ILE A 44 -23.80 7.29 42.94
C ILE A 44 -24.67 6.31 42.12
N VAL A 45 -24.16 5.88 40.96
CA VAL A 45 -24.71 4.77 40.20
C VAL A 45 -23.89 3.53 40.55
N THR A 46 -24.49 2.61 41.29
CA THR A 46 -23.96 1.27 41.58
C THR A 46 -24.09 0.40 40.32
N CYS A 47 -22.96 0.10 39.68
CA CYS A 47 -22.89 -0.88 38.60
C CYS A 47 -22.93 -2.29 39.19
N ARG A 48 -23.95 -3.04 38.78
CA ARG A 48 -24.16 -4.46 39.07
C ARG A 48 -23.21 -5.29 38.21
N GLU A 49 -22.39 -6.13 38.83
CA GLU A 49 -21.57 -7.13 38.15
C GLU A 49 -22.48 -8.12 37.42
N ASN A 50 -22.46 -8.10 36.08
CA ASN A 50 -23.04 -9.16 35.28
C ASN A 50 -21.95 -10.18 34.95
N ALA A 51 -22.20 -11.41 35.37
CA ALA A 51 -21.38 -12.58 35.10
C ALA A 51 -21.16 -12.77 33.59
N THR A 52 -19.91 -13.02 33.21
CA THR A 52 -19.47 -13.32 31.86
C THR A 52 -19.91 -14.74 31.48
N PRO A 53 -20.64 -14.97 30.36
CA PRO A 53 -20.86 -16.32 29.88
C PRO A 53 -19.57 -16.88 29.29
N ALA A 54 -19.29 -18.14 29.58
CA ALA A 54 -18.17 -18.90 29.02
C ALA A 54 -18.25 -18.90 27.49
N VAL A 55 -17.20 -18.39 26.85
CA VAL A 55 -17.03 -18.44 25.40
C VAL A 55 -16.65 -19.88 25.04
N THR A 56 -17.59 -20.62 24.47
CA THR A 56 -17.32 -21.89 23.79
C THR A 56 -16.42 -21.63 22.58
N PRO A 57 -15.42 -22.49 22.31
CA PRO A 57 -14.57 -22.35 21.13
C PRO A 57 -15.44 -22.45 19.88
N SER A 58 -15.47 -21.37 19.10
CA SER A 58 -16.15 -21.33 17.81
C SER A 58 -15.33 -22.16 16.82
N ASP A 59 -15.92 -23.28 16.37
CA ASP A 59 -15.51 -24.03 15.18
C ASP A 59 -15.58 -23.11 13.96
N THR A 60 -14.55 -22.29 13.78
CA THR A 60 -14.39 -21.50 12.57
C THR A 60 -13.81 -22.47 11.55
N PRO A 61 -14.51 -22.79 10.45
CA PRO A 61 -13.97 -23.68 9.45
C PRO A 61 -12.65 -23.10 8.93
N PRO A 62 -11.64 -23.95 8.64
CA PRO A 62 -10.40 -23.47 8.04
C PRO A 62 -10.76 -22.68 6.80
N VAL A 63 -10.27 -21.43 6.74
CA VAL A 63 -10.41 -20.58 5.56
C VAL A 63 -9.75 -21.36 4.43
N GLN A 64 -10.58 -21.95 3.56
CA GLN A 64 -10.08 -22.57 2.35
C GLN A 64 -9.41 -21.45 1.58
N ASP A 65 -8.08 -21.54 1.46
CA ASP A 65 -7.32 -20.73 0.52
C ASP A 65 -8.01 -20.93 -0.82
N LEU A 66 -8.74 -19.90 -1.26
CA LEU A 66 -9.26 -19.81 -2.60
C LEU A 66 -8.04 -19.99 -3.50
N GLN A 67 -7.86 -21.21 -4.01
CA GLN A 67 -6.83 -21.50 -4.98
C GLN A 67 -7.14 -20.58 -6.16
N LEU A 68 -6.38 -19.50 -6.26
CA LEU A 68 -6.34 -18.73 -7.49
C LEU A 68 -5.89 -19.72 -8.55
N VAL A 69 -6.82 -20.07 -9.44
CA VAL A 69 -6.46 -20.61 -10.74
C VAL A 69 -5.41 -19.64 -11.26
N PRO A 70 -4.17 -20.10 -11.54
CA PRO A 70 -3.14 -19.24 -12.10
C PRO A 70 -3.78 -18.48 -13.25
N SER A 71 -3.65 -17.16 -13.29
CA SER A 71 -4.07 -16.41 -14.47
C SER A 71 -3.18 -16.90 -15.60
N THR A 72 -3.62 -17.95 -16.28
CA THR A 72 -3.16 -18.34 -17.59
C THR A 72 -3.52 -17.15 -18.46
N TRP A 73 -2.61 -16.18 -18.51
CA TRP A 73 -2.63 -15.19 -19.56
C TRP A 73 -2.80 -16.00 -20.84
N PRO A 74 -3.89 -15.84 -21.60
CA PRO A 74 -4.11 -16.78 -22.68
C PRO A 74 -3.17 -16.29 -23.76
N THR A 75 -2.03 -16.96 -23.91
CA THR A 75 -1.26 -16.97 -25.15
C THR A 75 -2.22 -17.13 -26.34
N ASP A 76 -3.31 -17.87 -26.14
CA ASP A 76 -4.45 -18.03 -27.05
C ASP A 76 -5.15 -16.71 -27.42
N ASN A 77 -5.33 -15.75 -26.49
CA ASN A 77 -5.94 -14.45 -26.78
C ASN A 77 -4.97 -13.54 -27.55
N LEU A 78 -3.68 -13.59 -27.21
CA LEU A 78 -2.64 -12.86 -27.94
C LEU A 78 -2.53 -13.40 -29.37
N ARG A 79 -2.46 -14.72 -29.51
CA ARG A 79 -2.43 -15.43 -30.79
C ARG A 79 -3.66 -15.11 -31.63
N ALA A 80 -4.87 -15.24 -31.08
CA ALA A 80 -6.10 -14.90 -31.78
C ALA A 80 -6.15 -13.41 -32.21
N THR A 81 -5.65 -12.49 -31.38
CA THR A 81 -5.57 -11.07 -31.74
C THR A 81 -4.64 -10.86 -32.95
N ILE A 82 -3.48 -11.51 -32.93
CA ILE A 82 -2.47 -11.38 -33.99
C ILE A 82 -2.94 -12.05 -35.27
N GLU A 83 -3.51 -13.26 -35.18
CA GLU A 83 -4.13 -13.96 -36.31
C GLU A 83 -5.24 -13.12 -36.96
N ASN A 84 -6.09 -12.46 -36.18
CA ASN A 84 -7.12 -11.58 -36.71
C ASN A 84 -6.55 -10.33 -37.40
N MET A 85 -5.46 -9.76 -36.89
CA MET A 85 -4.80 -8.61 -37.51
C MET A 85 -4.11 -9.00 -38.81
N VAL A 86 -3.42 -10.14 -38.83
CA VAL A 86 -2.71 -10.66 -40.00
C VAL A 86 -3.69 -11.14 -41.08
N CYS A 87 -4.78 -11.82 -40.72
CA CYS A 87 -5.81 -12.23 -41.69
C CYS A 87 -6.56 -11.05 -42.34
N GLY A 88 -6.55 -9.87 -41.72
CA GLY A 88 -7.16 -8.65 -42.26
C GLY A 88 -6.30 -7.96 -43.34
N GLU A 89 -4.98 -8.13 -43.28
CA GLU A 89 -4.01 -7.60 -44.24
C GLU A 89 -3.70 -8.69 -45.27
N LYS A 90 -4.04 -8.47 -46.55
CA LYS A 90 -3.96 -9.47 -47.64
C LYS A 90 -2.53 -9.89 -48.04
N ALA A 91 -1.56 -9.82 -47.15
CA ALA A 91 -0.20 -10.28 -47.39
C ALA A 91 -0.06 -11.73 -46.90
N VAL A 92 0.31 -12.63 -47.81
CA VAL A 92 0.63 -14.02 -47.51
C VAL A 92 1.92 -14.05 -46.68
N THR A 93 1.81 -13.89 -45.37
CA THR A 93 2.88 -14.24 -44.43
C THR A 93 2.86 -15.73 -44.22
N SER A 94 3.96 -16.42 -44.54
CA SER A 94 4.12 -17.84 -44.22
C SER A 94 3.96 -18.07 -42.71
N ALA A 95 3.47 -19.25 -42.30
CA ALA A 95 3.29 -19.58 -40.88
C ALA A 95 4.57 -19.39 -40.04
N SER A 96 5.75 -19.62 -40.63
CA SER A 96 7.05 -19.38 -39.96
C SER A 96 7.31 -17.91 -39.64
N SER A 97 6.77 -16.97 -40.44
CA SER A 97 6.88 -15.53 -40.22
C SER A 97 6.00 -15.10 -39.05
N LEU A 98 4.82 -15.70 -38.90
CA LEU A 98 3.88 -15.40 -37.82
C LEU A 98 4.43 -15.84 -36.46
N ASP A 99 4.94 -17.07 -36.36
CA ASP A 99 5.51 -17.58 -35.11
C ASP A 99 6.73 -16.77 -34.66
N THR A 100 7.53 -16.26 -35.61
CA THR A 100 8.67 -15.37 -35.30
C THR A 100 8.19 -14.03 -34.75
N ILE A 101 7.19 -13.39 -35.39
CA ILE A 101 6.60 -12.14 -34.90
C ILE A 101 6.00 -12.35 -33.51
N LEU A 102 5.31 -13.46 -33.28
CA LEU A 102 4.74 -13.81 -31.97
C LEU A 102 5.82 -13.91 -30.90
N ALA A 103 6.91 -14.65 -31.16
CA ALA A 103 8.01 -14.81 -30.20
C ALA A 103 8.70 -13.48 -29.87
N GLU A 104 8.93 -12.62 -30.86
CA GLU A 104 9.53 -11.30 -30.64
C GLU A 104 8.61 -10.37 -29.85
N VAL A 105 7.31 -10.36 -30.16
CA VAL A 105 6.32 -9.57 -29.43
C VAL A 105 6.22 -10.05 -27.98
N GLU A 106 6.18 -11.36 -27.75
CA GLU A 106 6.13 -11.93 -26.41
C GLU A 106 7.39 -11.58 -25.59
N GLN A 107 8.57 -11.69 -26.21
CA GLN A 107 9.82 -11.29 -25.59
C GLN A 107 9.80 -9.80 -25.19
N GLU A 108 9.40 -8.92 -26.10
CA GLU A 108 9.36 -7.48 -25.84
C GLU A 108 8.30 -7.11 -24.79
N LEU A 109 7.15 -7.80 -24.78
CA LEU A 109 6.13 -7.66 -23.73
C LEU A 109 6.70 -8.05 -22.36
N ASN A 110 7.46 -9.13 -22.29
CA ASN A 110 8.06 -9.60 -21.03
C ASN A 110 9.17 -8.66 -20.53
N ILE A 111 9.88 -7.97 -21.43
CA ILE A 111 10.87 -6.95 -21.08
C ILE A 111 10.17 -5.67 -20.58
N ARG A 112 9.13 -5.19 -21.29
CA ARG A 112 8.49 -3.89 -21.00
C ARG A 112 7.44 -3.94 -19.89
N LEU A 113 6.72 -5.05 -19.77
CA LEU A 113 5.66 -5.28 -18.78
C LEU A 113 5.78 -6.70 -18.23
N PRO A 114 6.73 -6.98 -17.34
CA PRO A 114 6.84 -8.30 -16.70
C PRO A 114 5.52 -8.70 -16.02
N LEU A 115 5.19 -9.99 -16.07
CA LEU A 115 3.96 -10.55 -15.48
C LEU A 115 4.02 -10.69 -13.95
N ASP A 116 5.12 -10.26 -13.32
CA ASP A 116 5.28 -10.34 -11.88
C ASP A 116 4.22 -9.47 -11.20
N THR A 117 3.18 -10.13 -10.71
CA THR A 117 2.17 -9.49 -9.89
C THR A 117 2.82 -9.11 -8.58
N GLU A 118 2.90 -7.81 -8.33
CA GLU A 118 3.47 -7.31 -7.09
C GLU A 118 2.75 -7.94 -5.88
N PRO A 119 3.49 -8.34 -4.83
CA PRO A 119 2.90 -8.99 -3.68
C PRO A 119 1.85 -8.09 -3.02
N GLN A 120 0.74 -8.71 -2.62
CA GLN A 120 -0.34 -8.07 -1.87
C GLN A 120 -0.31 -8.55 -0.42
N TYR A 121 -0.62 -7.65 0.51
CA TYR A 121 -0.51 -7.94 1.94
C TYR A 121 -1.86 -7.77 2.65
N ASP A 122 -2.04 -8.51 3.73
CA ASP A 122 -3.16 -8.29 4.65
C ASP A 122 -2.90 -7.00 5.44
N PHE A 123 -1.66 -6.78 5.86
CA PHE A 123 -1.23 -5.54 6.49
C PHE A 123 0.20 -5.14 6.15
N CYS A 124 0.49 -3.85 6.28
CA CYS A 124 1.85 -3.38 6.45
C CYS A 124 2.03 -2.77 7.84
N MET A 125 3.22 -2.93 8.42
CA MET A 125 3.59 -2.31 9.67
C MET A 125 4.58 -1.16 9.45
N VAL A 126 4.21 0.00 9.98
CA VAL A 126 5.00 1.23 9.96
C VAL A 126 5.50 1.49 11.37
N SER A 127 6.81 1.64 11.52
CA SER A 127 7.48 1.88 12.79
C SER A 127 8.56 2.95 12.64
N ALA A 128 9.04 3.51 13.74
CA ALA A 128 10.26 4.32 13.72
C ALA A 128 11.46 3.43 13.40
N GLY A 129 12.51 4.01 12.80
CA GLY A 129 13.71 3.24 12.43
C GLY A 129 14.33 2.50 13.61
N LEU A 130 14.36 3.13 14.79
CA LEU A 130 14.89 2.55 16.03
C LEU A 130 14.07 1.36 16.57
N ASP A 131 12.81 1.23 16.16
CA ASP A 131 11.92 0.15 16.61
C ASP A 131 11.71 -0.92 15.54
N TYR A 132 12.41 -0.83 14.39
CA TYR A 132 12.17 -1.70 13.25
C TYR A 132 12.28 -3.18 13.61
N GLU A 133 13.32 -3.59 14.37
CA GLU A 133 13.51 -4.99 14.74
C GLU A 133 12.35 -5.51 15.63
N MET A 134 11.90 -4.69 16.58
CA MET A 134 10.76 -5.04 17.45
C MET A 134 9.47 -5.13 16.65
N ALA A 135 9.24 -4.17 15.75
CA ALA A 135 8.09 -4.19 14.86
C ALA A 135 8.14 -5.41 13.93
N ASP A 136 9.28 -5.72 13.31
CA ASP A 136 9.41 -6.87 12.42
C ASP A 136 9.15 -8.21 13.13
N GLN A 137 9.71 -8.38 14.34
CA GLN A 137 9.42 -9.55 15.16
C GLN A 137 7.94 -9.66 15.49
N PHE A 138 7.30 -8.55 15.83
CA PHE A 138 5.87 -8.51 16.11
C PHE A 138 5.01 -8.77 14.87
N SER A 139 5.46 -8.35 13.68
CA SER A 139 4.80 -8.65 12.41
C SER A 139 4.78 -10.16 12.16
N LYS A 140 5.92 -10.82 12.40
CA LYS A 140 6.04 -12.28 12.27
C LYS A 140 5.11 -12.99 13.25
N GLU A 141 5.07 -12.54 14.51
CA GLU A 141 4.15 -13.06 15.52
C GLU A 141 2.68 -12.98 15.07
N ILE A 142 2.24 -11.84 14.53
CA ILE A 142 0.89 -11.67 13.98
C ILE A 142 0.66 -12.61 12.79
N THR A 143 1.62 -12.66 11.87
CA THR A 143 1.56 -13.49 10.67
C THR A 143 1.37 -14.95 11.01
N ASP A 144 2.18 -15.48 11.92
CA ASP A 144 2.14 -16.87 12.34
C ASP A 144 0.86 -17.18 13.12
N ARG A 145 0.48 -16.31 14.06
CA ARG A 145 -0.67 -16.54 14.94
C ARG A 145 -2.01 -16.48 14.22
N PHE A 146 -2.19 -15.56 13.27
CA PHE A 146 -3.47 -15.31 12.61
C PHE A 146 -3.52 -15.74 11.14
N GLN A 147 -2.44 -16.38 10.65
CA GLN A 147 -2.26 -16.80 9.27
C GLN A 147 -2.49 -15.63 8.30
N LEU A 148 -1.80 -14.51 8.56
CA LEU A 148 -1.89 -13.27 7.80
C LEU A 148 -0.59 -12.99 7.06
N THR A 149 -0.64 -12.40 5.87
CA THR A 149 0.56 -11.92 5.18
C THR A 149 0.87 -10.48 5.59
N GLY A 150 1.94 -10.28 6.37
CA GLY A 150 2.42 -8.97 6.80
C GLY A 150 3.65 -8.49 6.00
N PHE A 151 3.86 -7.18 5.99
CA PHE A 151 5.08 -6.55 5.48
C PHE A 151 5.54 -5.43 6.41
N SER A 152 6.79 -5.48 6.87
CA SER A 152 7.37 -4.46 7.75
C SER A 152 8.31 -3.56 6.95
N LEU A 153 8.20 -2.24 7.11
CA LEU A 153 9.15 -1.29 6.53
C LEU A 153 10.03 -0.65 7.61
N GLY A 154 11.33 -0.59 7.33
CA GLY A 154 12.33 0.11 8.12
C GLY A 154 13.00 1.25 7.34
N GLU A 155 13.77 2.08 8.04
CA GLU A 155 14.46 3.26 7.47
C GLU A 155 15.57 2.93 6.44
N THR A 156 15.90 1.66 6.20
CA THR A 156 16.99 1.29 5.28
C THR A 156 16.68 1.49 3.78
N LEU A 157 15.52 2.06 3.45
CA LEU A 157 15.00 2.23 2.09
C LEU A 157 15.57 3.47 1.37
N GLY A 158 16.90 3.60 1.28
CA GLY A 158 17.56 4.54 0.36
C GLY A 158 17.01 5.98 0.35
N ALA A 159 17.06 6.63 -0.83
CA ALA A 159 16.69 8.05 -1.01
C ALA A 159 15.19 8.29 -1.23
N ASP A 160 14.37 7.25 -1.43
CA ASP A 160 12.94 7.37 -1.73
C ASP A 160 12.07 6.54 -0.79
N GLN A 161 12.24 6.80 0.50
CA GLN A 161 11.52 6.09 1.56
C GLN A 161 10.01 6.32 1.46
N PHE A 162 9.57 7.55 1.19
CA PHE A 162 8.14 7.87 1.13
C PHE A 162 7.40 7.04 0.07
N SER A 163 7.95 6.91 -1.14
CA SER A 163 7.29 6.11 -2.18
C SER A 163 7.20 4.63 -1.82
N ALA A 164 8.22 4.08 -1.13
CA ALA A 164 8.21 2.71 -0.66
C ALA A 164 7.13 2.47 0.40
N PHE A 165 6.98 3.40 1.36
CA PHE A 165 5.89 3.35 2.33
C PHE A 165 4.52 3.51 1.67
N GLU A 166 4.35 4.44 0.73
CA GLU A 166 3.11 4.62 -0.02
C GLU A 166 2.74 3.38 -0.83
N SER A 167 3.71 2.73 -1.48
CA SER A 167 3.53 1.49 -2.22
C SER A 167 3.11 0.34 -1.30
N ALA A 168 3.76 0.18 -0.14
CA ALA A 168 3.37 -0.86 0.80
C ALA A 168 1.97 -0.62 1.39
N MET A 169 1.65 0.64 1.73
CA MET A 169 0.32 1.02 2.20
C MET A 169 -0.75 0.77 1.14
N SER A 170 -0.48 1.02 -0.15
CA SER A 170 -1.44 0.78 -1.23
C SER A 170 -1.69 -0.72 -1.49
N LYS A 171 -0.67 -1.56 -1.30
CA LYS A 171 -0.74 -3.03 -1.45
C LYS A 171 -1.39 -3.76 -0.27
N SER A 172 -1.50 -3.10 0.87
CA SER A 172 -2.01 -3.70 2.11
C SER A 172 -3.52 -3.54 2.27
N SER A 173 -4.19 -4.38 3.07
CA SER A 173 -5.60 -4.14 3.45
C SER A 173 -5.70 -3.24 4.68
N LYS A 174 -4.79 -3.41 5.65
CA LYS A 174 -4.66 -2.55 6.83
C LYS A 174 -3.26 -1.94 6.94
N VAL A 175 -3.16 -0.82 7.64
CA VAL A 175 -1.89 -0.15 7.95
C VAL A 175 -1.76 -0.08 9.46
N LEU A 176 -0.81 -0.84 10.02
CA LEU A 176 -0.53 -0.86 11.44
C LEU A 176 0.57 0.16 11.73
N PHE A 177 0.27 1.21 12.50
CA PHE A 177 1.31 2.10 13.02
C PHE A 177 1.75 1.58 14.38
N TYR A 178 2.99 1.10 14.48
CA TYR A 178 3.58 0.65 15.73
C TYR A 178 4.12 1.86 16.49
N ILE A 179 3.34 2.30 17.49
CA ILE A 179 3.54 3.54 18.23
C ILE A 179 4.25 3.24 19.54
N THR A 180 5.48 3.71 19.61
CA THR A 180 6.36 3.75 20.78
C THR A 180 6.68 5.21 21.12
N GLU A 181 7.47 5.46 22.16
CA GLU A 181 8.02 6.80 22.41
C GLU A 181 8.93 7.29 21.28
N ASN A 182 9.72 6.39 20.66
CA ASN A 182 10.57 6.75 19.52
C ASN A 182 9.73 7.19 18.31
N PHE A 183 8.61 6.51 18.04
CA PHE A 183 7.68 6.90 16.99
C PHE A 183 7.11 8.32 17.19
N LEU A 184 6.84 8.71 18.44
CA LEU A 184 6.28 10.03 18.75
C LEU A 184 7.26 11.18 18.49
N VAL A 185 8.57 10.92 18.59
CA VAL A 185 9.63 11.92 18.36
C VAL A 185 10.25 11.84 16.97
N ASP A 186 9.95 10.78 16.21
CA ASP A 186 10.44 10.56 14.85
C ASP A 186 9.76 11.52 13.86
N ALA A 187 10.58 12.40 13.27
CA ALA A 187 10.10 13.41 12.33
C ALA A 187 9.62 12.82 10.99
N PHE A 188 10.17 11.67 10.56
CA PHE A 188 9.70 10.96 9.39
C PHE A 188 8.32 10.36 9.65
N CYS A 189 8.15 9.63 10.76
CA CYS A 189 6.86 9.06 11.15
C CYS A 189 5.78 10.13 11.31
N ALA A 190 6.11 11.28 11.92
CA ALA A 190 5.20 12.41 12.05
C ALA A 190 4.73 12.96 10.68
N ARG A 191 5.65 13.11 9.72
CA ARG A 191 5.33 13.56 8.35
C ARG A 191 4.53 12.52 7.57
N LEU A 192 4.94 11.26 7.65
CA LEU A 192 4.23 10.15 7.00
C LEU A 192 2.79 10.07 7.51
N LEU A 193 2.60 10.08 8.83
CA LEU A 193 1.27 10.08 9.44
C LEU A 193 0.45 11.28 9.01
N HIS A 194 1.04 12.48 9.00
CA HIS A 194 0.35 13.69 8.56
C HIS A 194 -0.10 13.56 7.09
N ASN A 195 0.77 13.14 6.18
CA ASN A 195 0.43 12.97 4.78
C ASN A 195 -0.65 11.90 4.60
N THR A 196 -0.53 10.76 5.27
CA THR A 196 -1.52 9.68 5.19
C THR A 196 -2.89 10.12 5.71
N MET A 197 -2.95 10.93 6.77
CA MET A 197 -4.20 11.35 7.43
C MET A 197 -4.88 12.55 6.78
N PHE A 198 -4.12 13.49 6.22
CA PHE A 198 -4.64 14.79 5.75
C PHE A 198 -4.66 14.94 4.23
N THR A 199 -4.28 13.91 3.47
CA THR A 199 -4.42 13.95 2.01
C THR A 199 -5.89 13.78 1.61
N PRO A 200 -6.51 14.79 0.95
CA PRO A 200 -7.96 14.83 0.69
C PRO A 200 -8.47 13.72 -0.23
N PHE A 201 -7.57 13.03 -0.93
CA PHE A 201 -7.90 11.94 -1.84
C PHE A 201 -8.09 10.57 -1.16
N ASN A 202 -7.90 10.46 0.17
CA ASN A 202 -7.79 9.14 0.80
C ASN A 202 -8.55 8.99 2.14
N SER A 203 -9.80 9.48 2.21
CA SER A 203 -10.71 9.17 3.32
C SER A 203 -10.89 7.66 3.55
N ALA A 204 -10.69 6.84 2.52
CA ALA A 204 -10.68 5.38 2.62
C ALA A 204 -9.46 4.83 3.38
N ILE A 205 -8.33 5.53 3.41
CA ILE A 205 -7.13 5.08 4.12
C ILE A 205 -7.30 5.21 5.64
N SER A 206 -7.95 6.26 6.14
CA SER A 206 -8.12 6.43 7.59
C SER A 206 -8.88 5.26 8.23
N ALA A 207 -9.83 4.65 7.51
CA ALA A 207 -10.55 3.44 7.93
C ALA A 207 -9.70 2.15 7.90
N ARG A 208 -8.52 2.20 7.27
CA ARG A 208 -7.56 1.10 7.19
C ARG A 208 -6.45 1.20 8.23
N ILE A 209 -6.33 2.36 8.88
CA ILE A 209 -5.30 2.61 9.88
C ILE A 209 -5.68 1.98 11.22
N VAL A 210 -4.72 1.29 11.82
CA VAL A 210 -4.85 0.69 13.14
C VAL A 210 -3.61 1.09 13.96
N PRO A 211 -3.76 1.98 14.95
CA PRO A 211 -2.69 2.27 15.89
C PRO A 211 -2.40 1.04 16.76
N VAL A 212 -1.15 0.62 16.85
CA VAL A 212 -0.69 -0.42 17.76
C VAL A 212 0.21 0.23 18.81
N VAL A 213 -0.05 -0.03 20.08
CA VAL A 213 0.80 0.43 21.20
C VAL A 213 1.24 -0.76 22.03
N GLU A 214 2.44 -0.66 22.61
CA GLU A 214 2.96 -1.71 23.49
C GLU A 214 2.12 -1.79 24.77
N THR A 215 1.89 -0.64 25.41
CA THR A 215 1.11 -0.52 26.65
C THR A 215 -0.04 0.48 26.50
N ALA A 216 -1.11 0.28 27.27
CA ALA A 216 -2.28 1.15 27.24
C ALA A 216 -2.00 2.61 27.65
N GLY A 217 -0.92 2.85 28.39
CA GLY A 217 -0.49 4.18 28.84
C GLY A 217 0.17 5.02 27.75
N THR A 218 0.61 4.41 26.65
CA THR A 218 1.29 5.09 25.55
C THR A 218 0.38 6.16 24.93
N SER A 219 0.91 7.37 24.79
CA SER A 219 0.18 8.49 24.17
C SER A 219 0.03 8.27 22.67
N LEU A 220 -1.13 8.63 22.12
CA LEU A 220 -1.35 8.62 20.68
C LEU A 220 -1.14 10.01 20.07
N PRO A 221 -0.55 10.11 18.87
CA PRO A 221 -0.55 11.33 18.08
C PRO A 221 -1.98 11.87 17.92
N PRO A 222 -2.19 13.20 17.90
CA PRO A 222 -3.53 13.79 17.82
C PRO A 222 -4.41 13.22 16.71
N ALA A 223 -3.82 12.94 15.54
CA ALA A 223 -4.52 12.39 14.38
C ALA A 223 -5.10 10.97 14.62
N LEU A 224 -4.52 10.20 15.54
CA LEU A 224 -4.89 8.80 15.81
C LEU A 224 -5.76 8.63 17.06
N ARG A 225 -5.98 9.69 17.86
CA ARG A 225 -6.69 9.61 19.15
C ARG A 225 -8.14 9.15 19.04
N ILE A 226 -8.78 9.38 17.90
CA ILE A 226 -10.16 8.99 17.63
C ILE A 226 -10.30 7.55 17.16
N MET A 227 -9.18 6.88 16.86
CA MET A 227 -9.18 5.50 16.35
C MET A 227 -9.06 4.49 17.49
N ASN A 228 -9.62 3.31 17.27
CA ASN A 228 -9.43 2.17 18.17
C ASN A 228 -7.99 1.69 18.06
N ARG A 229 -7.24 1.79 19.17
CA ARG A 229 -5.88 1.25 19.27
C ARG A 229 -5.89 -0.20 19.69
N LEU A 230 -4.91 -0.92 19.18
CA LEU A 230 -4.57 -2.28 19.57
C LEU A 230 -3.46 -2.23 20.62
N VAL A 231 -3.64 -2.89 21.77
CA VAL A 231 -2.67 -2.87 22.88
C VAL A 231 -2.01 -4.25 22.97
N ARG A 232 -0.71 -4.34 22.68
CA ARG A 232 0.01 -5.61 22.64
C ARG A 232 0.07 -6.28 24.02
N SER A 233 0.33 -5.54 25.09
CA SER A 233 0.44 -6.09 26.44
C SER A 233 -0.85 -6.71 26.98
N LYS A 234 -1.99 -6.56 26.29
CA LYS A 234 -3.29 -7.11 26.68
C LYS A 234 -3.67 -8.27 25.77
N ASP A 235 -2.98 -9.39 25.90
CA ASP A 235 -3.08 -10.53 24.98
C ASP A 235 -4.53 -11.02 24.76
N VAL A 236 -5.36 -11.07 25.81
CA VAL A 236 -6.78 -11.46 25.68
C VAL A 236 -7.56 -10.51 24.76
N GLN A 237 -7.40 -9.19 24.96
CA GLN A 237 -8.08 -8.19 24.12
C GLN A 237 -7.51 -8.18 22.71
N PHE A 238 -6.18 -8.32 22.59
CA PHE A 238 -5.47 -8.38 21.33
C PHE A 238 -5.98 -9.54 20.45
N ASN A 239 -6.02 -10.75 21.02
CA ASN A 239 -6.49 -11.95 20.32
C ASN A 239 -7.97 -11.85 19.94
N ALA A 240 -8.80 -11.15 20.71
CA ALA A 240 -10.21 -10.92 20.37
C ALA A 240 -10.41 -9.87 19.26
N MET A 241 -9.55 -8.84 19.21
CA MET A 241 -9.68 -7.74 18.23
C MET A 241 -9.11 -8.09 16.86
N MET A 242 -8.06 -8.90 16.78
CA MET A 242 -7.39 -9.21 15.52
C MET A 242 -8.33 -9.84 14.46
N PRO A 243 -9.18 -10.85 14.78
CA PRO A 243 -10.16 -11.36 13.83
C PRO A 243 -11.21 -10.32 13.39
N GLN A 244 -11.53 -9.34 14.24
CA GLN A 244 -12.47 -8.26 13.89
C GLN A 244 -11.83 -7.24 12.95
N ILE A 245 -10.55 -6.93 13.14
CA ILE A 245 -9.79 -6.03 12.27
C ILE A 245 -9.57 -6.68 10.89
N PHE A 246 -9.29 -7.98 10.88
CA PHE A 246 -9.00 -8.79 9.69
C PHE A 246 -10.13 -9.78 9.40
N ASP A 247 -11.35 -9.25 9.35
CA ASP A 247 -12.53 -10.03 9.00
C ASP A 247 -12.45 -10.55 7.54
N SER A 248 -13.42 -11.40 7.18
CA SER A 248 -13.51 -11.97 5.83
C SER A 248 -13.61 -10.91 4.74
N SER A 249 -14.25 -9.77 5.01
CA SER A 249 -14.38 -8.65 4.06
C SER A 249 -13.02 -8.00 3.77
N VAL A 250 -12.23 -7.70 4.82
CA VAL A 250 -10.89 -7.13 4.71
C VAL A 250 -9.93 -8.08 3.99
N ARG A 251 -10.03 -9.39 4.26
CA ARG A 251 -9.26 -10.42 3.55
C ARG A 251 -9.66 -10.51 2.08
N GLN A 252 -10.96 -10.42 1.76
CA GLN A 252 -11.43 -10.37 0.37
C GLN A 252 -10.97 -9.12 -0.40
N GLN A 253 -10.70 -8.00 0.28
CA GLN A 253 -10.16 -6.80 -0.39
C GLN A 253 -8.80 -7.07 -1.01
N LYS A 254 -7.94 -7.87 -0.38
CA LYS A 254 -6.64 -8.29 -0.93
C LYS A 254 -6.81 -8.99 -2.27
N PHE A 255 -7.75 -9.94 -2.33
CA PHE A 255 -8.09 -10.68 -3.55
C PHE A 255 -8.65 -9.77 -4.64
N LYS A 256 -9.61 -8.88 -4.30
CA LYS A 256 -10.17 -7.92 -5.25
C LYS A 256 -9.13 -6.96 -5.81
N ARG A 257 -8.21 -6.46 -4.97
CA ARG A 257 -7.09 -5.61 -5.42
C ARG A 257 -6.19 -6.37 -6.41
N ARG A 258 -5.82 -7.61 -6.08
CA ARG A 258 -5.02 -8.46 -6.96
C ARG A 258 -5.69 -8.66 -8.32
N GLN A 259 -6.95 -9.09 -8.34
CA GLN A 259 -7.71 -9.27 -9.58
C GLN A 259 -7.83 -7.98 -10.40
N HIS A 260 -7.99 -6.83 -9.74
CA HIS A 260 -8.05 -5.54 -10.42
C HIS A 260 -6.70 -5.18 -11.07
N LEU A 261 -5.59 -5.41 -10.37
CA LEU A 261 -4.24 -5.18 -10.88
C LEU A 261 -3.91 -6.12 -12.05
N GLU A 262 -4.24 -7.41 -11.93
CA GLU A 262 -4.11 -8.39 -13.01
C GLU A 262 -4.88 -7.93 -14.24
N LYS A 263 -6.16 -7.57 -14.08
CA LYS A 263 -6.97 -7.05 -15.21
C LYS A 263 -6.40 -5.79 -15.84
N MET A 264 -5.85 -4.86 -15.04
CA MET A 264 -5.20 -3.66 -15.58
C MET A 264 -3.92 -4.00 -16.34
N LEU A 265 -3.09 -4.88 -15.80
CA LEU A 265 -1.85 -5.33 -16.44
C LEU A 265 -2.16 -6.03 -17.76
N ASP A 266 -3.19 -6.87 -17.79
CA ASP A 266 -3.68 -7.55 -18.99
C ASP A 266 -4.08 -6.55 -20.07
N GLN A 267 -4.83 -5.52 -19.71
CA GLN A 267 -5.24 -4.46 -20.63
C GLN A 267 -4.04 -3.68 -21.18
N GLN A 268 -3.04 -3.40 -20.35
CA GLN A 268 -1.83 -2.69 -20.79
C GLN A 268 -1.00 -3.56 -21.73
N ARG A 269 -0.78 -4.83 -21.38
CA ARG A 269 -0.06 -5.80 -22.21
C ARG A 269 -0.78 -6.01 -23.55
N HIS A 270 -2.10 -6.13 -23.57
CA HIS A 270 -2.87 -6.26 -24.81
C HIS A 270 -2.71 -5.03 -25.72
N LYS A 271 -2.81 -3.81 -25.17
CA LYS A 271 -2.57 -2.57 -25.92
C LYS A 271 -1.16 -2.51 -26.49
N LEU A 272 -0.16 -2.86 -25.70
CA LEU A 272 1.24 -2.88 -26.13
C LEU A 272 1.46 -3.93 -27.23
N ALA A 273 0.87 -5.12 -27.09
CA ALA A 273 0.97 -6.19 -28.07
C ALA A 273 0.47 -5.73 -29.45
N ILE A 274 -0.72 -5.13 -29.52
CA ILE A 274 -1.28 -4.58 -30.76
C ILE A 274 -0.30 -3.56 -31.39
N SER A 275 0.28 -2.68 -30.57
CA SER A 275 1.23 -1.68 -31.06
C SER A 275 2.51 -2.31 -31.62
N LEU A 276 3.05 -3.33 -30.94
CA LEU A 276 4.27 -4.01 -31.38
C LEU A 276 4.03 -4.80 -32.67
N VAL A 277 2.89 -5.47 -32.78
CA VAL A 277 2.52 -6.25 -33.97
C VAL A 277 2.42 -5.35 -35.19
N ARG A 278 1.73 -4.20 -35.08
CA ARG A 278 1.67 -3.22 -36.18
C ARG A 278 3.04 -2.75 -36.62
N GLN A 279 3.89 -2.40 -35.65
CA GLN A 279 5.26 -1.97 -35.93
C GLN A 279 6.06 -3.05 -36.67
N LYS A 280 5.87 -4.33 -36.32
CA LYS A 280 6.56 -5.45 -36.97
C LYS A 280 6.05 -5.70 -38.39
N LEU A 281 4.74 -5.61 -38.60
CA LEU A 281 4.13 -5.76 -39.94
C LEU A 281 4.58 -4.63 -40.88
N GLU A 282 4.60 -3.38 -40.42
CA GLU A 282 5.10 -2.24 -41.19
C GLU A 282 6.57 -2.42 -41.63
N LEU A 283 7.41 -3.05 -40.79
CA LEU A 283 8.81 -3.34 -41.13
C LEU A 283 8.97 -4.49 -42.13
N CYS A 284 7.98 -5.38 -42.24
CA CYS A 284 8.00 -6.47 -43.22
C CYS A 284 7.56 -6.01 -44.62
N GLU A 285 6.89 -4.87 -44.74
CA GLU A 285 6.47 -4.30 -46.03
C GLU A 285 7.58 -3.51 -46.76
N THR A 286 8.65 -3.14 -46.06
CA THR A 286 9.80 -2.36 -46.58
C THR A 286 10.97 -3.23 -47.00
#